data_AF-A0A0P6XDF5-F1
#
_entry.id   AF-A0A0P6XDF5-F1
#
_cell.length_a   1.000
_cell.length_b   1.000
_cell.length_c   1.000
_cell.angle_alpha   90.00
_cell.angle_beta   90.00
_cell.angle_gamma   90.00
#
_symmetry.space_group_name_H-M   'P 1'
#
loop_
_entity.id
_entity.type
_entity.pdbx_description
1 polymer ?
#
loop_
_entity_poly.entity_id
_entity_poly.type
_entity_poly.pdbx_seq_one_letter_code
_entity_poly.pdbx_strand_id
1 'polypeptide(L)'
;MPSYLPAQIIAWALLLAWLAICVIFDLRSRQVPAFLTVLPLILAAVWQLIQGGWQLVVLVALLVLISDLPQAKWRIPVACASTVLGLCIAGSPSIVYAMLVVFAVWALWEIGASGGADAKIIIALVLFFADGLLFIPIVLVGGVQGLVGLVARRKTIPYTVAIAVGTVAWLWMISYSG
;
A
#
# COMPACT_ATOMS: atom_id res chain seq x y z
N MET A 1 26.18 -14.55 -7.27
CA MET A 1 25.18 -14.03 -6.31
C MET A 1 25.03 -12.56 -6.62
N PRO A 2 23.82 -12.05 -6.93
CA PRO A 2 23.64 -10.60 -7.08
C PRO A 2 24.08 -9.93 -5.79
N SER A 3 25.13 -9.11 -5.85
CA SER A 3 25.68 -8.42 -4.69
C SER A 3 24.80 -7.22 -4.38
N TYR A 4 23.90 -7.36 -3.41
CA TYR A 4 23.14 -6.22 -2.89
C TYR A 4 24.10 -5.19 -2.29
N LEU A 5 23.93 -3.93 -2.67
CA LEU A 5 24.62 -2.84 -2.01
C LEU A 5 24.18 -2.79 -0.53
N PRO A 6 25.09 -2.52 0.42
CA PRO A 6 24.77 -2.50 1.84
C PRO A 6 23.59 -1.59 2.19
N ALA A 7 23.40 -0.49 1.46
CA ALA A 7 22.27 0.43 1.61
C ALA A 7 20.90 -0.23 1.33
N GLN A 8 20.82 -1.13 0.35
CA GLN A 8 19.59 -1.81 -0.01
C GLN A 8 19.16 -2.80 1.08
N ILE A 9 20.11 -3.54 1.64
CA ILE A 9 19.86 -4.46 2.76
C ILE A 9 19.35 -3.69 3.97
N ILE A 10 19.96 -2.54 4.28
CA ILE A 10 19.53 -1.67 5.38
C ILE A 10 18.10 -1.19 5.15
N ALA A 11 17.77 -0.73 3.93
CA ALA A 11 16.42 -0.30 3.60
C ALA A 11 15.37 -1.42 3.77
N TRP A 12 15.68 -2.63 3.28
CA TRP A 12 14.79 -3.78 3.44
C TRP A 12 14.62 -4.19 4.91
N ALA A 13 15.71 -4.20 5.68
CA ALA A 13 15.65 -4.51 7.11
C ALA A 13 14.78 -3.49 7.87
N LEU A 14 14.94 -2.20 7.58
CA LEU A 14 14.12 -1.13 8.18
C LEU A 14 12.64 -1.26 7.79
N LEU A 15 12.36 -1.55 6.52
CA LEU A 15 11.00 -1.73 6.01
C LEU A 15 10.32 -2.94 6.67
N LEU A 16 11.02 -4.07 6.77
CA LEU A 16 10.51 -5.27 7.43
C LEU A 16 10.34 -5.08 8.95
N ALA A 17 11.27 -4.38 9.61
CA ALA A 17 11.14 -4.03 11.01
C ALA A 17 9.92 -3.14 11.26
N TRP A 18 9.69 -2.14 10.41
CA TRP A 18 8.50 -1.30 10.48
C TRP A 18 7.21 -2.11 10.30
N LEU A 19 7.12 -2.99 9.29
CA LEU A 19 5.95 -3.84 9.10
C LEU A 19 5.74 -4.80 10.28
N ALA A 20 6.81 -5.37 10.85
CA ALA A 20 6.73 -6.20 12.05
C ALA A 20 6.16 -5.43 13.24
N ILE A 21 6.59 -4.17 13.45
CA ILE A 21 6.02 -3.29 14.49
C ILE A 21 4.53 -3.07 14.23
N CYS A 22 4.13 -2.74 12.99
CA CYS A 22 2.72 -2.57 12.64
C CYS A 22 1.88 -3.84 12.92
N VAL A 23 2.41 -5.02 12.57
CA VAL A 23 1.78 -6.31 12.86
C VAL A 23 1.64 -6.56 14.36
N ILE A 24 2.67 -6.26 15.16
CA ILE A 24 2.63 -6.43 16.62
C ILE A 24 1.53 -5.54 17.23
N PHE A 25 1.44 -4.28 16.82
CA PHE A 25 0.39 -3.36 17.29
C PHE A 25 -1.01 -3.82 16.86
N ASP A 26 -1.17 -4.24 15.62
CA ASP A 26 -2.45 -4.73 15.11
C ASP A 26 -2.89 -6.03 15.82
N LEU A 27 -1.96 -6.96 16.07
CA LEU A 27 -2.25 -8.19 16.82
C LEU A 27 -2.60 -7.93 18.28
N ARG A 28 -1.90 -7.00 18.94
CA ARG A 28 -2.08 -6.72 20.38
C ARG A 28 -3.27 -5.82 20.65
N SER A 29 -3.47 -4.80 19.83
CA SER A 29 -4.38 -3.69 20.11
C SER A 29 -5.48 -3.53 19.07
N ARG A 30 -5.46 -4.31 17.97
CA ARG A 30 -6.37 -4.20 16.81
C ARG A 30 -6.41 -2.81 16.18
N GLN A 31 -5.38 -2.01 16.45
CA GLN A 31 -5.24 -0.63 16.00
C GLN A 31 -3.75 -0.36 15.80
N VAL A 32 -3.42 0.25 14.68
CA VAL A 32 -2.07 0.76 14.40
C VAL A 32 -2.05 2.26 14.69
N PRO A 33 -1.15 2.74 15.57
CA PRO A 33 -0.99 4.16 15.83
C PRO A 33 -0.83 4.99 14.56
N ALA A 34 -1.51 6.15 14.49
CA ALA A 34 -1.50 7.01 13.31
C ALA A 34 -0.09 7.42 12.87
N PHE A 35 0.82 7.68 13.82
CA PHE A 35 2.20 8.04 13.49
C PHE A 35 2.95 6.94 12.72
N LEU A 36 2.64 5.65 12.97
CA LEU A 36 3.27 4.52 12.26
C LEU A 36 2.75 4.31 10.84
N THR A 37 1.69 5.02 10.44
CA THR A 37 1.12 4.91 9.09
C THR A 37 1.29 6.20 8.31
N VAL A 38 1.08 7.35 8.95
CA VAL A 38 1.19 8.67 8.32
C VAL A 38 2.66 9.04 8.07
N LEU A 39 3.56 8.81 9.03
CA LEU A 39 4.96 9.19 8.85
C LEU A 39 5.62 8.40 7.70
N PRO A 40 5.49 7.06 7.59
CA PRO A 40 6.01 6.32 6.45
C PRO A 40 5.36 6.72 5.13
N LEU A 41 4.07 7.07 5.12
CA LEU A 41 3.38 7.57 3.93
C LEU A 41 3.99 8.88 3.44
N ILE A 42 4.25 9.83 4.33
CA ILE A 42 4.92 11.09 4.00
C ILE A 42 6.34 10.84 3.50
N LEU A 43 7.11 9.98 4.19
CA LEU A 43 8.47 9.64 3.76
C LEU A 43 8.50 8.98 2.38
N ALA A 44 7.56 8.06 2.10
CA ALA A 44 7.43 7.41 0.81
C ALA A 44 7.02 8.42 -0.29
N ALA A 45 6.13 9.36 0.01
CA ALA A 45 5.75 10.42 -0.93
C ALA A 45 6.93 11.34 -1.25
N VAL A 46 7.71 11.78 -0.24
CA VAL A 46 8.91 12.59 -0.44
C VAL A 46 9.96 11.82 -1.25
N TRP A 47 10.19 10.54 -0.90
CA TRP A 47 11.08 9.68 -1.66
C TRP A 47 10.68 9.59 -3.13
N GLN A 48 9.40 9.36 -3.40
CA GLN A 48 8.88 9.22 -4.75
C GLN A 48 8.97 10.53 -5.55
N LEU A 49 8.82 11.69 -4.91
CA LEU A 49 9.08 12.99 -5.55
C LEU A 49 10.55 13.12 -5.96
N ILE A 50 11.50 12.71 -5.11
CA ILE A 50 12.93 12.72 -5.43
C ILE A 50 13.24 11.79 -6.61
N GLN A 51 12.56 10.65 -6.71
CA GLN A 51 12.68 9.72 -7.83
C GLN A 51 11.94 10.17 -9.11
N GLY A 52 11.29 11.33 -9.10
CA GLY A 52 10.55 11.87 -10.25
C GLY A 52 9.15 11.29 -10.45
N GLY A 53 8.67 10.42 -9.56
CA GLY A 53 7.35 9.80 -9.61
C GLY A 53 6.20 10.68 -9.11
N TRP A 54 6.24 11.98 -9.44
CA TRP A 54 5.30 12.99 -8.94
C TRP A 54 3.84 12.67 -9.25
N GLN A 55 3.56 11.99 -10.35
CA GLN A 55 2.21 11.64 -10.79
C GLN A 55 1.49 10.76 -9.76
N LEU A 56 2.18 9.78 -9.20
CA LEU A 56 1.65 8.88 -8.17
C LEU A 56 1.40 9.64 -6.86
N VAL A 57 2.31 10.55 -6.50
CA VAL A 57 2.19 11.39 -5.30
C VAL A 57 0.99 12.34 -5.40
N VAL A 58 0.82 12.98 -6.55
CA VAL A 58 -0.35 13.84 -6.82
C VAL A 58 -1.65 13.05 -6.73
N LEU A 59 -1.70 11.84 -7.31
CA LEU A 59 -2.88 10.99 -7.19
C LEU A 59 -3.21 10.66 -5.72
N VAL A 60 -2.21 10.23 -4.93
CA VAL A 60 -2.41 9.94 -3.50
C VAL A 60 -2.92 11.17 -2.76
N ALA A 61 -2.32 12.34 -2.98
CA ALA A 61 -2.75 13.58 -2.35
C ALA A 61 -4.20 13.94 -2.73
N LEU A 62 -4.54 13.84 -4.02
CA LEU A 62 -5.91 14.08 -4.49
C LEU A 62 -6.91 13.13 -3.84
N LEU A 63 -6.61 11.82 -3.79
CA LEU A 63 -7.51 10.83 -3.18
C LEU A 63 -7.74 11.09 -1.69
N VAL A 64 -6.69 11.49 -0.96
CA VAL A 64 -6.82 11.89 0.45
C VAL A 64 -7.72 13.12 0.58
N LEU A 65 -7.51 14.17 -0.23
CA LEU A 65 -8.35 15.37 -0.22
C LEU A 65 -9.81 15.08 -0.63
N ILE A 66 -10.01 14.13 -1.56
CA ILE A 66 -11.34 13.70 -2.00
C ILE A 66 -12.10 13.02 -0.86
N SER A 67 -11.43 12.22 -0.03
CA SER A 67 -12.05 11.62 1.17
C SER A 67 -12.54 12.67 2.19
N ASP A 68 -11.94 13.87 2.19
CA ASP A 68 -12.36 14.98 3.05
C ASP A 68 -13.51 15.82 2.47
N LEU A 69 -13.99 15.52 1.26
CA LEU A 69 -15.11 16.26 0.65
C LEU A 69 -16.40 16.11 1.48
N PRO A 70 -17.15 17.20 1.73
CA PRO A 70 -18.40 17.15 2.50
C PRO A 70 -19.50 16.30 1.85
N GLN A 71 -19.47 16.19 0.52
CA GLN A 71 -20.50 15.52 -0.25
C GLN A 71 -20.07 14.09 -0.60
N ALA A 72 -20.36 13.14 0.29
CA ALA A 72 -19.96 11.73 0.15
C ALA A 72 -20.31 11.12 -1.23
N LYS A 73 -21.47 11.47 -1.79
CA LYS A 73 -21.93 10.99 -3.11
C LYS A 73 -21.00 11.32 -4.29
N TRP A 74 -20.18 12.37 -4.17
CA TRP A 74 -19.26 12.80 -5.23
C TRP A 74 -17.85 12.24 -5.08
N ARG A 75 -17.51 11.64 -3.93
CA ARG A 75 -16.14 11.15 -3.66
C ARG A 75 -15.70 10.11 -4.69
N ILE A 76 -16.51 9.08 -4.93
CA ILE A 76 -16.19 8.02 -5.90
C ILE A 76 -16.12 8.56 -7.35
N PRO A 77 -17.12 9.30 -7.89
CA PRO A 77 -17.03 9.84 -9.24
C PRO A 77 -15.82 10.75 -9.46
N VAL A 78 -15.50 11.63 -8.49
CA VAL A 78 -14.35 12.54 -8.59
C VAL A 78 -13.04 11.76 -8.53
N ALA A 79 -12.91 10.78 -7.64
CA ALA A 79 -11.74 9.91 -7.57
C ALA A 79 -11.53 9.11 -8.85
N CYS A 80 -12.60 8.57 -9.45
CA CYS A 80 -12.55 7.90 -10.75
C CYS A 80 -12.02 8.86 -11.83
N ALA A 81 -12.58 10.07 -11.91
CA ALA A 81 -12.16 11.07 -12.90
C ALA A 81 -10.68 11.45 -12.71
N SER A 82 -10.24 11.74 -11.47
CA SER A 82 -8.85 12.04 -11.17
C SER A 82 -7.90 10.90 -11.52
N THR A 83 -8.32 9.65 -11.25
CA THR A 83 -7.51 8.47 -11.58
C THR A 83 -7.40 8.28 -13.09
N VAL A 84 -8.50 8.39 -13.84
CA VAL A 84 -8.49 8.31 -15.31
C VAL A 84 -7.60 9.40 -15.91
N LEU A 85 -7.68 10.64 -15.40
CA LEU A 85 -6.80 11.72 -15.84
C LEU A 85 -5.33 11.42 -15.55
N GLY A 86 -5.02 10.87 -14.37
CA GLY A 86 -3.67 10.41 -14.01
C GLY A 86 -3.16 9.32 -14.94
N LEU A 87 -4.00 8.34 -15.28
CA LEU A 87 -3.66 7.25 -16.19
C LEU A 87 -3.35 7.75 -17.61
N CYS A 88 -4.07 8.76 -18.10
CA CYS A 88 -3.83 9.35 -19.42
C CYS A 88 -2.44 9.99 -19.57
N ILE A 89 -1.81 10.41 -18.46
CA ILE A 89 -0.50 11.04 -18.47
C ILE A 89 0.61 10.14 -17.91
N ALA A 90 0.29 8.92 -17.49
CA ALA A 90 1.24 8.03 -16.83
C ALA A 90 2.47 7.74 -17.71
N GLY A 91 3.66 7.97 -17.16
CA GLY A 91 4.92 7.87 -17.92
C GLY A 91 5.44 6.45 -18.16
N SER A 92 4.90 5.43 -17.48
CA SER A 92 5.34 4.04 -17.60
C SER A 92 4.26 3.04 -17.21
N PRO A 93 4.34 1.77 -17.67
CA PRO A 93 3.43 0.71 -17.24
C PRO A 93 3.45 0.46 -15.71
N SER A 94 4.62 0.54 -15.07
CA SER A 94 4.74 0.38 -13.61
C SER A 94 3.95 1.43 -12.84
N ILE A 95 4.00 2.70 -13.28
CA ILE A 95 3.21 3.79 -12.70
C ILE A 95 1.72 3.55 -12.92
N VAL A 96 1.31 3.07 -14.10
CA VAL A 96 -0.10 2.71 -14.37
C VAL A 96 -0.60 1.68 -13.36
N TYR A 97 0.15 0.59 -13.16
CA TYR A 97 -0.22 -0.43 -12.17
C TYR A 97 -0.26 0.14 -10.75
N ALA A 98 0.71 0.96 -10.37
CA ALA A 98 0.74 1.62 -9.07
C ALA A 98 -0.48 2.53 -8.84
N MET A 99 -0.86 3.33 -9.85
CA MET A 99 -2.05 4.19 -9.78
C MET A 99 -3.34 3.39 -9.61
N LEU A 100 -3.50 2.30 -10.37
CA LEU A 100 -4.67 1.42 -10.26
C LEU A 100 -4.76 0.77 -8.88
N VAL A 101 -3.63 0.30 -8.34
CA VAL A 101 -3.59 -0.28 -6.99
C VAL A 101 -3.91 0.76 -5.93
N VAL A 102 -3.30 1.96 -6.00
CA VAL A 102 -3.59 3.05 -5.06
C VAL A 102 -5.07 3.41 -5.09
N PHE A 103 -5.66 3.55 -6.27
CA PHE A 103 -7.09 3.81 -6.41
C PHE A 103 -7.95 2.67 -5.84
N ALA A 104 -7.63 1.42 -6.15
CA ALA A 104 -8.37 0.27 -5.63
C ALA A 104 -8.31 0.17 -4.10
N VAL A 105 -7.13 0.36 -3.51
CA VAL A 105 -6.92 0.37 -2.05
C VAL A 105 -7.67 1.53 -1.41
N TRP A 106 -7.61 2.72 -2.01
CA TRP A 106 -8.38 3.87 -1.55
C TRP A 106 -9.88 3.61 -1.63
N ALA A 107 -10.38 3.04 -2.72
CA ALA A 107 -11.79 2.75 -2.90
C ALA A 107 -12.30 1.71 -1.88
N LEU A 108 -11.51 0.66 -1.61
CA LEU A 108 -11.79 -0.32 -0.55
C LEU A 108 -11.85 0.33 0.84
N TRP A 109 -10.99 1.32 1.09
CA TRP A 109 -11.00 2.08 2.33
C TRP A 109 -12.23 3.00 2.42
N GLU A 110 -12.56 3.73 1.35
CA GLU A 110 -13.69 4.67 1.31
C GLU A 110 -15.04 3.97 1.52
N ILE A 111 -15.22 2.75 1.00
CA ILE A 111 -16.44 1.95 1.23
C ILE A 111 -16.44 1.20 2.58
N GLY A 112 -15.38 1.32 3.38
CA GLY A 112 -15.26 0.69 4.69
C GLY A 112 -14.91 -0.81 4.66
N ALA A 113 -14.46 -1.35 3.52
CA ALA A 113 -14.06 -2.75 3.39
C ALA A 113 -12.67 -3.03 4.00
N SER A 114 -11.80 -2.02 4.08
CA SER A 114 -10.47 -2.11 4.71
C SER A 114 -10.29 -1.04 5.77
N GLY A 115 -9.45 -1.32 6.77
CA GLY A 115 -9.06 -0.34 7.78
C GLY A 115 -8.24 0.80 7.18
N GLY A 116 -8.41 2.02 7.72
CA GLY A 116 -7.63 3.17 7.28
C GLY A 116 -6.13 3.09 7.61
N ALA A 117 -5.72 2.16 8.49
CA ALA A 117 -4.31 1.86 8.73
C ALA A 117 -3.75 0.97 7.61
N ASP A 118 -4.44 -0.12 7.29
CA ASP A 118 -4.06 -1.08 6.24
C ASP A 118 -3.89 -0.37 4.89
N ALA A 119 -4.85 0.48 4.54
CA ALA A 119 -4.83 1.25 3.30
C ALA A 119 -3.59 2.17 3.21
N LYS A 120 -3.28 2.89 4.29
CA LYS A 120 -2.10 3.78 4.34
C LYS A 120 -0.79 2.99 4.24
N ILE A 121 -0.70 1.81 4.87
CA ILE A 121 0.49 0.96 4.79
C ILE A 121 0.68 0.47 3.34
N ILE A 122 -0.38 -0.02 2.69
CA ILE A 122 -0.28 -0.49 1.29
C ILE A 122 0.07 0.67 0.36
N ILE A 123 -0.61 1.82 0.48
CA ILE A 123 -0.31 3.00 -0.35
C ILE A 123 1.14 3.46 -0.13
N ALA A 124 1.65 3.45 1.11
CA ALA A 124 3.04 3.80 1.40
C ALA A 124 4.02 2.82 0.75
N LEU A 125 3.74 1.51 0.76
CA LEU A 125 4.55 0.51 0.07
C LEU A 125 4.54 0.71 -1.44
N VAL A 126 3.38 0.93 -2.04
CA VAL A 126 3.25 1.16 -3.49
C VAL A 126 3.97 2.45 -3.90
N LEU A 127 3.91 3.51 -3.09
CA LEU A 127 4.69 4.73 -3.29
C LEU A 127 6.20 4.46 -3.20
N PHE A 128 6.64 3.69 -2.22
CA PHE A 128 8.05 3.42 -1.98
C PHE A 128 8.70 2.61 -3.11
N PHE A 129 8.00 1.60 -3.63
CA PHE A 129 8.50 0.76 -4.72
C PHE A 129 8.16 1.28 -6.12
N ALA A 130 7.22 2.22 -6.22
CA ALA A 130 6.67 2.69 -7.50
C ALA A 130 6.13 1.56 -8.41
N ASP A 131 5.71 0.45 -7.81
CA ASP A 131 5.31 -0.76 -8.52
C ASP A 131 4.03 -1.35 -7.90
N GLY A 132 2.99 -1.45 -8.73
CA GLY A 132 1.71 -2.05 -8.34
C GLY A 132 1.76 -3.57 -8.23
N LEU A 133 2.77 -4.24 -8.79
CA LEU A 133 2.88 -5.71 -8.76
C LEU A 133 3.11 -6.25 -7.34
N LEU A 134 3.66 -5.43 -6.42
CA LEU A 134 3.73 -5.73 -4.98
C LEU A 134 2.37 -6.08 -4.39
N PHE A 135 1.28 -5.57 -4.96
CA PHE A 135 -0.07 -5.84 -4.47
C PHE A 135 -0.49 -7.29 -4.71
N ILE A 136 0.02 -7.96 -5.75
CA ILE A 136 -0.34 -9.33 -6.10
C ILE A 136 -0.03 -10.31 -4.95
N PRO A 137 1.20 -10.44 -4.45
CA PRO A 137 1.49 -11.34 -3.33
C PRO A 137 0.72 -10.96 -2.07
N ILE A 138 0.47 -9.67 -1.81
CA ILE A 138 -0.32 -9.21 -0.67
C ILE A 138 -1.76 -9.70 -0.77
N VAL A 139 -2.41 -9.54 -1.92
CA VAL A 139 -3.79 -10.00 -2.16
C VAL A 139 -3.87 -11.53 -2.11
N LEU A 140 -2.89 -12.24 -2.64
CA LEU A 140 -2.86 -13.71 -2.58
C LEU A 140 -2.81 -14.20 -1.12
N VAL A 141 -1.89 -13.64 -0.32
CA VAL A 141 -1.80 -13.99 1.11
C VAL A 141 -3.06 -13.54 1.85
N GLY A 142 -3.58 -12.35 1.56
CA GLY A 142 -4.82 -11.83 2.14
C GLY A 142 -6.04 -12.69 1.81
N GLY A 143 -6.12 -13.19 0.59
CA GLY A 143 -7.18 -14.11 0.13
C GLY A 143 -7.11 -15.45 0.85
N VAL A 144 -5.92 -16.05 0.96
CA VAL A 144 -5.71 -17.28 1.75
C VAL A 144 -6.10 -17.04 3.20
N GLN A 145 -5.66 -15.92 3.78
CA GLN A 145 -6.00 -15.54 5.14
C GLN A 145 -7.52 -15.41 5.32
N GLY A 146 -8.21 -14.73 4.40
CA GLY A 146 -9.67 -14.60 4.39
C GLY A 146 -10.40 -15.94 4.32
N LEU A 147 -9.94 -16.85 3.44
CA LEU A 147 -10.49 -18.21 3.34
C LEU A 147 -10.32 -19.00 4.64
N VAL A 148 -9.12 -18.94 5.25
CA VAL A 148 -8.85 -19.60 6.53
C VAL A 148 -9.75 -19.06 7.63
N GLY A 149 -9.97 -17.73 7.69
CA GLY A 149 -10.89 -17.17 8.69
C GLY A 149 -12.35 -17.51 8.45
N LEU A 150 -12.76 -17.67 7.19
CA LEU A 150 -14.11 -18.12 6.86
C LEU A 150 -14.33 -19.56 7.33
N VAL A 151 -13.37 -20.45 7.10
CA VAL A 151 -13.40 -21.84 7.60
C VAL A 151 -13.34 -21.88 9.13
N ALA A 152 -12.48 -21.07 9.74
CA ALA A 152 -12.31 -21.01 11.18
C ALA A 152 -13.39 -20.19 11.91
N ARG A 153 -14.39 -19.64 11.19
CA ARG A 153 -15.43 -18.72 11.69
C ARG A 153 -14.87 -17.55 12.53
N ARG A 154 -13.65 -17.09 12.22
CA ARG A 154 -13.01 -15.95 12.89
C ARG A 154 -13.50 -14.67 12.21
N LYS A 155 -14.21 -13.81 12.95
CA LYS A 155 -14.77 -12.56 12.43
C LYS A 155 -13.73 -11.51 12.02
N THR A 156 -12.51 -11.55 12.57
CA THR A 156 -11.50 -10.51 12.32
C THR A 156 -10.10 -11.11 12.23
N ILE A 157 -9.50 -11.01 11.05
CA ILE A 157 -8.12 -11.43 10.81
C ILE A 157 -7.32 -10.18 10.47
N PRO A 158 -6.20 -9.92 11.17
CA PRO A 158 -5.43 -8.69 10.98
C PRO A 158 -4.78 -8.68 9.59
N TYR A 159 -5.20 -7.75 8.72
CA TYR A 159 -4.70 -7.66 7.34
C TYR A 159 -3.23 -7.24 7.26
N THR A 160 -2.71 -6.61 8.33
CA THR A 160 -1.28 -6.28 8.46
C THR A 160 -0.35 -7.48 8.31
N VAL A 161 -0.77 -8.67 8.74
CA VAL A 161 0.01 -9.91 8.59
C VAL A 161 0.14 -10.29 7.12
N ALA A 162 -0.97 -10.23 6.37
CA ALA A 162 -0.97 -10.50 4.94
C ALA A 162 -0.12 -9.49 4.16
N ILE A 163 -0.17 -8.21 4.55
CA ILE A 163 0.69 -7.16 3.98
C ILE A 163 2.17 -7.46 4.25
N ALA A 164 2.53 -7.82 5.48
CA ALA A 164 3.92 -8.11 5.84
C ALA A 164 4.47 -9.34 5.10
N VAL A 165 3.73 -10.44 5.09
CA VAL A 165 4.13 -11.69 4.41
C VAL A 165 4.16 -11.49 2.89
N GLY A 166 3.17 -10.81 2.31
CA GLY A 166 3.15 -10.47 0.88
C GLY A 166 4.33 -9.58 0.48
N THR A 167 4.72 -8.65 1.35
CA THR A 167 5.90 -7.80 1.11
C THR A 167 7.21 -8.60 1.20
N VAL A 168 7.32 -9.56 2.12
CA VAL A 168 8.47 -10.49 2.16
C VAL A 168 8.55 -11.31 0.87
N ALA A 169 7.41 -11.85 0.40
CA ALA A 169 7.35 -12.59 -0.86
C ALA A 169 7.74 -11.71 -2.06
N TRP A 170 7.31 -10.45 -2.09
CA TRP A 170 7.72 -9.48 -3.09
C TRP A 170 9.23 -9.25 -3.09
N LEU A 171 9.81 -8.94 -1.93
CA LEU A 171 11.26 -8.75 -1.77
C LEU A 171 12.04 -9.98 -2.23
N TRP A 172 11.51 -11.17 -1.97
CA TRP A 172 12.09 -12.42 -2.44
C TRP A 172 12.03 -12.55 -3.97
N MET A 173 10.89 -12.25 -4.61
CA MET A 173 10.76 -12.33 -6.07
C MET A 173 11.71 -11.37 -6.79
N ILE A 174 11.77 -10.10 -6.37
CA ILE A 174 12.66 -9.10 -7.00
C ILE A 174 14.14 -9.45 -6.81
N SER A 175 14.46 -10.21 -5.76
CA SER A 175 15.82 -10.68 -5.48
C SER A 175 16.32 -11.77 -6.43
N TYR A 176 15.40 -12.48 -7.09
CA TYR A 176 15.72 -13.58 -8.02
C TYR A 176 15.59 -13.17 -9.49
N SER A 177 14.90 -12.07 -9.78
CA SER A 177 14.77 -11.50 -11.12
C SER A 177 15.92 -10.56 -11.52
N GLY A 178 16.85 -10.28 -10.62
CA GLY A 178 18.00 -9.39 -10.82
C GLY A 178 19.32 -10.11 -11.04
#